data_AF-C0E390-F1
#
_entry.id   AF-C0E390-F1
#
_cell.length_a   1.000
_cell.length_b   1.000
_cell.length_c   1.000
_cell.angle_alpha   90.00
_cell.angle_beta   90.00
_cell.angle_gamma   90.00
#
_symmetry.space_group_name_H-M   'P 1'
#
loop_
_entity.id
_entity.type
_entity.pdbx_description
1 polymer ?
#
loop_
_entity_poly.entity_id
_entity_poly.type
_entity_poly.pdbx_seq_one_letter_code
_entity_poly.pdbx_strand_id
1 'polypeptide(L)'
;MTIATLGLVSCIPGILVGILVDQTFSSILTRIASEKMGAIEVIQTPTTILFTAVSVVGIAVLGAFGPARTAVKVPATEAIREMSLSIRRMSLTRWGLGALWSLICAAQLFLAFTIQPQKIDDGLPAGGGQAMLAAILISILSVIIAPALVPGLLKVWSLPLVHLGGPWLVARRSTSWRASLSGSAVALLGLGFSFTAALMTNLYTTESVVASAHLPNKINQLDTLVMIAILGLIALLGAIAVVAMTSRSRQREFAILRCGGSTIKQIRAQAVIESLLYTCTALLLSSVPLIVTAVGEALFFHKAGLDFLPDPAIGPLMVVASVSFISLSIVLLAPVKKAYSAPIGHTLANE
;
A
#
# COMPACT_ATOMS: atom_id res chain seq x y z
N MET A 1 -3.84 -32.09 10.91
CA MET A 1 -2.69 -31.22 10.56
C MET A 1 -2.53 -30.17 11.65
N THR A 2 -1.35 -30.05 12.26
CA THR A 2 -1.08 -28.97 13.22
C THR A 2 -0.93 -27.64 12.48
N ILE A 3 -1.30 -26.52 13.10
CA ILE A 3 -1.22 -25.17 12.49
C ILE A 3 0.19 -24.89 11.94
N ALA A 4 1.23 -25.40 12.61
CA ALA A 4 2.63 -25.33 12.16
C ALA A 4 2.87 -26.03 10.81
N THR A 5 2.32 -27.22 10.60
CA THR A 5 2.44 -27.93 9.31
C THR A 5 1.75 -27.19 8.17
N LEU A 6 0.61 -26.56 8.45
CA LEU A 6 -0.12 -25.78 7.45
C LEU A 6 0.63 -24.49 7.08
N GLY A 7 1.27 -23.84 8.06
CA GLY A 7 2.14 -22.69 7.85
C GLY A 7 3.39 -23.04 7.02
N LEU A 8 4.08 -24.13 7.34
CA LEU A 8 5.22 -24.61 6.55
C LEU A 8 4.84 -24.89 5.09
N VAL A 9 3.74 -25.61 4.87
CA VAL A 9 3.26 -25.93 3.52
C VAL A 9 2.85 -24.65 2.76
N SER A 10 2.28 -23.65 3.44
CA SER A 10 1.92 -22.37 2.82
C SER A 10 3.11 -21.50 2.42
N CYS A 11 4.29 -21.72 3.00
CA CYS A 11 5.50 -20.96 2.67
C CYS A 11 6.18 -21.46 1.40
N ILE A 12 6.01 -22.75 1.05
CA ILE A 12 6.65 -23.39 -0.11
C ILE A 12 6.36 -22.65 -1.43
N PRO A 13 5.11 -22.28 -1.77
CA PRO A 13 4.82 -21.54 -3.00
C PRO A 13 5.52 -20.17 -3.03
N GLY A 14 5.57 -19.46 -1.90
CA GLY A 14 6.21 -18.15 -1.80
C GLY A 14 7.71 -18.23 -2.03
N ILE A 15 8.37 -19.25 -1.48
CA ILE A 15 9.80 -19.51 -1.68
C ILE A 15 10.09 -19.85 -3.14
N LEU A 16 9.28 -20.72 -3.75
CA LEU A 16 9.45 -21.11 -5.16
C LEU A 16 9.30 -19.91 -6.12
N VAL A 17 8.28 -19.08 -5.90
CA VAL A 17 8.10 -17.84 -6.68
C VAL A 17 9.26 -16.88 -6.44
N GLY A 18 9.71 -16.75 -5.19
CA GLY A 18 10.86 -15.92 -4.83
C GLY A 18 12.12 -16.31 -5.60
N ILE A 19 12.46 -17.60 -5.63
CA ILE A 19 13.65 -18.10 -6.35
C ILE A 19 13.55 -17.84 -7.86
N LEU A 20 12.37 -18.05 -8.45
CA LEU A 20 12.15 -17.85 -9.89
C LEU A 20 12.30 -16.37 -10.28
N VAL A 21 11.76 -15.47 -9.45
CA VAL A 21 11.83 -14.03 -9.68
C VAL A 21 13.24 -13.51 -9.43
N ASP A 22 13.93 -13.99 -8.40
CA ASP A 22 15.26 -13.52 -8.00
C ASP A 22 16.30 -13.65 -9.12
N GLN A 23 16.31 -14.77 -9.84
CA GLN A 23 17.23 -14.97 -10.98
C GLN A 23 16.97 -13.99 -12.13
N THR A 24 15.70 -13.78 -12.47
CA THR A 24 15.31 -12.85 -13.54
C THR A 24 15.59 -11.40 -13.12
N PHE A 25 15.41 -11.10 -11.84
CA PHE A 25 15.55 -9.75 -11.32
C PHE A 25 17.00 -9.34 -11.14
N SER A 26 17.82 -10.23 -10.57
CA SER A 26 19.25 -10.03 -10.40
C SER A 26 19.96 -9.80 -11.74
N SER A 27 19.58 -10.57 -12.77
CA SER A 27 20.13 -10.40 -14.13
C SER A 27 19.72 -9.08 -14.79
N ILE A 28 18.49 -8.60 -14.61
CA ILE A 28 18.06 -7.30 -15.11
C ILE A 28 18.80 -6.17 -14.38
N LEU A 29 18.88 -6.23 -13.05
CA LEU A 29 19.57 -5.21 -12.25
C LEU A 29 21.08 -5.18 -12.54
N THR A 30 21.74 -6.34 -12.67
CA THR A 30 23.17 -6.38 -13.05
C THR A 30 23.38 -5.87 -14.47
N ARG A 31 22.46 -6.12 -15.40
CA ARG A 31 22.54 -5.58 -16.76
C ARG A 31 22.41 -4.05 -16.78
N ILE A 32 21.48 -3.50 -16.00
CA ILE A 32 21.30 -2.05 -15.85
C ILE A 32 22.49 -1.40 -15.13
N ALA A 33 23.03 -2.05 -14.09
CA ALA A 33 24.20 -1.56 -13.35
C ALA A 33 25.51 -1.63 -14.17
N SER A 34 25.70 -2.71 -14.93
CA SER A 34 26.89 -2.90 -15.77
C SER A 34 26.94 -1.95 -16.97
N GLU A 35 25.80 -1.54 -17.52
CA GLU A 35 25.74 -0.48 -18.55
C GLU A 35 26.20 0.89 -18.04
N LYS A 36 26.19 1.13 -16.72
CA LYS A 36 26.43 2.46 -16.14
C LYS A 36 27.71 2.62 -15.31
N MET A 37 28.24 1.58 -14.68
CA MET A 37 29.35 1.71 -13.72
C MET A 37 30.61 0.90 -14.06
N GLY A 38 30.68 0.30 -15.25
CA GLY A 38 31.65 -0.77 -15.52
C GLY A 38 31.26 -2.05 -14.77
N ALA A 39 31.99 -3.15 -14.97
CA ALA A 39 31.66 -4.45 -14.39
C ALA A 39 31.74 -4.42 -12.85
N ILE A 40 30.64 -4.04 -12.20
CA ILE A 40 30.44 -4.27 -10.77
C ILE A 40 30.05 -5.75 -10.64
N GLU A 41 31.02 -6.59 -10.31
CA GLU A 41 30.72 -7.93 -9.83
C GLU A 41 29.92 -7.78 -8.52
N VAL A 42 28.63 -8.10 -8.59
CA VAL A 42 27.78 -8.25 -7.41
C VAL A 42 28.22 -9.52 -6.69
N ILE A 43 29.26 -9.39 -5.85
CA ILE A 43 29.73 -10.49 -5.02
C ILE A 43 28.72 -10.64 -3.89
N GLN A 44 27.85 -11.65 -4.01
CA GLN A 44 27.02 -12.10 -2.90
C GLN A 44 27.91 -12.73 -1.84
N THR A 45 28.44 -11.90 -0.95
CA THR A 45 29.21 -12.37 0.20
C THR A 45 28.27 -13.10 1.16
N PRO A 46 28.69 -14.21 1.81
CA PRO A 46 27.87 -14.95 2.77
C PRO A 46 27.29 -14.07 3.87
N THR A 47 28.00 -12.98 4.22
CA THR A 47 27.57 -11.97 5.17
C THR A 47 26.33 -11.20 4.70
N THR A 48 26.25 -10.80 3.42
CA THR A 48 25.06 -10.11 2.87
C THR A 48 23.83 -11.01 2.86
N ILE A 49 23.99 -12.30 2.56
CA ILE A 49 22.90 -13.29 2.62
C ILE A 49 22.43 -13.48 4.06
N LEU A 50 23.36 -13.58 5.02
CA LEU A 50 23.03 -13.69 6.43
C LEU A 50 22.26 -12.45 6.93
N PHE A 51 22.74 -11.25 6.62
CA PHE A 51 22.09 -10.00 7.02
C PHE A 51 20.69 -9.89 6.44
N THR A 52 20.51 -10.15 5.14
CA THR A 52 19.18 -10.10 4.51
C THR A 52 18.24 -11.15 5.11
N ALA A 53 18.69 -12.39 5.32
CA ALA A 53 17.89 -13.43 5.95
C ALA A 53 17.46 -13.03 7.38
N VAL A 54 18.40 -12.55 8.21
CA VAL A 54 18.13 -12.13 9.59
C VAL A 54 17.17 -10.94 9.61
N SER A 55 17.36 -9.94 8.75
CA SER A 55 16.46 -8.79 8.66
C SER A 55 15.05 -9.19 8.23
N VAL A 56 14.91 -10.01 7.19
CA VAL A 56 13.60 -10.47 6.69
C VAL A 56 12.87 -11.31 7.75
N VAL A 57 13.56 -12.26 8.37
CA VAL A 57 13.00 -13.09 9.45
C VAL A 57 12.63 -12.23 10.65
N GLY A 58 13.49 -11.28 11.04
CA GLY A 58 13.23 -10.36 12.14
C GLY A 58 11.97 -9.52 11.91
N ILE A 59 11.82 -8.92 10.73
CA ILE A 59 10.64 -8.13 10.36
C ILE A 59 9.38 -9.01 10.34
N ALA A 60 9.46 -10.22 9.79
CA ALA A 60 8.34 -11.16 9.75
C ALA A 60 7.88 -11.57 11.16
N VAL A 61 8.82 -11.89 12.06
CA VAL A 61 8.53 -12.25 13.45
C VAL A 61 7.91 -11.06 14.20
N LEU A 62 8.46 -9.86 14.05
CA LEU A 62 7.91 -8.65 14.67
C LEU A 62 6.48 -8.36 14.17
N GLY A 63 6.23 -8.53 12.87
CA GLY A 63 4.89 -8.38 12.28
C GLY A 63 3.88 -9.42 12.78
N ALA A 64 4.33 -10.66 13.00
CA ALA A 64 3.48 -11.76 13.47
C ALA A 64 3.21 -11.74 14.98
N PHE A 65 4.09 -11.10 15.76
CA PHE A 65 4.02 -11.12 17.22
C PHE A 65 2.72 -10.50 17.77
N GLY A 66 2.29 -9.37 17.22
CA GLY A 66 1.05 -8.69 17.63
C GLY A 66 -0.20 -9.55 17.44
N PRO A 67 -0.46 -10.07 16.24
CA PRO A 67 -1.55 -11.01 15.97
C PRO A 67 -1.46 -12.28 16.83
N ALA A 68 -0.28 -12.90 16.94
CA ALA A 68 -0.10 -14.12 17.72
C ALA A 68 -0.43 -13.91 19.21
N ARG A 69 0.04 -12.81 19.80
CA ARG A 69 -0.25 -12.47 21.19
C ARG A 69 -1.73 -12.17 21.42
N THR A 70 -2.41 -11.60 20.43
CA THR A 70 -3.86 -11.34 20.53
C THR A 70 -4.63 -12.66 20.45
N ALA A 71 -4.26 -13.55 19.53
CA ALA A 71 -4.90 -14.86 19.37
C ALA A 71 -4.79 -15.74 20.62
N VAL A 72 -3.65 -15.73 21.31
CA VAL A 72 -3.44 -16.48 22.55
C VAL A 72 -4.31 -15.96 23.71
N LYS A 73 -4.67 -14.67 23.68
CA LYS A 73 -5.43 -14.02 24.76
C LYS A 73 -6.94 -14.15 24.62
N VAL A 74 -7.46 -14.50 23.45
CA VAL A 74 -8.92 -14.64 23.22
C VAL A 74 -9.35 -16.03 23.71
N PRO A 75 -10.13 -16.14 24.79
CA PRO A 75 -10.63 -17.42 25.28
C PRO A 75 -11.60 -18.05 24.26
N ALA A 76 -11.61 -19.38 24.17
CA ALA A 76 -12.48 -20.13 23.24
C ALA A 76 -13.98 -19.85 23.45
N THR A 77 -14.38 -19.42 24.65
CA THR A 77 -15.75 -19.04 24.99
C THR A 77 -16.15 -17.68 24.41
N GLU A 78 -15.22 -16.73 24.26
CA GLU A 78 -15.46 -15.45 23.57
C GLU A 78 -15.49 -15.65 22.05
N ALA A 79 -14.67 -16.55 21.51
CA ALA A 79 -14.67 -16.87 20.08
C ALA A 79 -16.02 -17.39 19.54
N ILE A 80 -16.85 -18.00 20.40
CA ILE A 80 -18.21 -18.46 20.06
C ILE A 80 -19.26 -17.37 20.33
N ARG A 81 -19.00 -16.46 21.27
CA ARG A 81 -19.95 -15.41 21.71
C ARG A 81 -19.79 -14.08 20.95
N GLU A 82 -18.61 -13.79 20.41
CA GLU A 82 -18.28 -12.60 19.61
C GLU A 82 -18.76 -12.72 18.16
N MET A 83 -20.04 -13.03 17.95
CA MET A 83 -20.74 -12.51 16.76
C MET A 83 -21.22 -11.07 16.98
N SER A 84 -20.99 -10.50 18.17
CA SER A 84 -21.34 -9.12 18.52
C SER A 84 -20.12 -8.26 18.83
N LEU A 85 -19.63 -7.60 17.77
CA LEU A 85 -19.27 -6.18 17.75
C LEU A 85 -18.35 -5.63 18.86
N SER A 86 -17.05 -5.57 18.58
CA SER A 86 -16.22 -4.48 19.11
C SER A 86 -15.62 -3.63 17.98
N ILE A 87 -16.05 -2.36 17.93
CA ILE A 87 -15.35 -1.32 17.19
C ILE A 87 -14.03 -1.12 17.95
N ARG A 88 -12.95 -1.75 17.46
CA ARG A 88 -11.63 -1.70 18.11
C ARG A 88 -11.16 -0.24 18.17
N ARG A 89 -11.32 0.40 19.34
CA ARG A 89 -10.74 1.72 19.62
C ARG A 89 -9.21 1.60 19.50
N MET A 90 -8.57 2.57 18.85
CA MET A 90 -7.10 2.61 18.72
C MET A 90 -6.43 2.46 20.08
N SER A 91 -5.43 1.59 20.19
CA SER A 91 -4.65 1.50 21.42
C SER A 91 -3.86 2.79 21.64
N LEU A 92 -3.76 3.24 22.89
CA LEU A 92 -2.96 4.42 23.26
C LEU A 92 -1.51 4.30 22.75
N THR A 93 -0.96 3.09 22.71
CA THR A 93 0.38 2.82 22.17
C THR A 93 0.54 3.24 20.71
N ARG A 94 -0.52 3.11 19.91
CA ARG A 94 -0.51 3.46 18.49
C ARG A 94 -0.70 4.96 18.28
N TRP A 95 -1.44 5.64 19.16
CA TRP A 95 -1.49 7.10 19.20
C TRP A 95 -0.12 7.69 19.58
N GLY A 96 0.55 7.12 20.59
CA GLY A 96 1.90 7.51 20.97
C GLY A 96 2.90 7.33 19.82
N LEU A 97 2.86 6.19 19.14
CA LEU A 97 3.72 5.94 17.97
C LEU A 97 3.41 6.91 16.82
N GLY A 98 2.12 7.18 16.56
CA GLY A 98 1.70 8.16 15.55
C GLY A 98 2.17 9.58 15.88
N ALA A 99 2.08 9.99 17.14
CA ALA A 99 2.57 11.30 17.59
C ALA A 99 4.09 11.41 17.46
N LEU A 100 4.83 10.37 17.86
CA LEU A 100 6.28 10.31 17.70
C LEU A 100 6.69 10.39 16.21
N TRP A 101 6.02 9.61 15.35
CA TRP A 101 6.29 9.63 13.91
C TRP A 101 5.91 10.98 13.28
N SER A 102 4.87 11.63 13.79
CA SER A 102 4.50 12.99 13.38
C SER A 102 5.58 14.01 13.73
N LEU A 103 6.25 13.86 14.89
CA LEU A 103 7.39 14.72 15.25
C LEU A 103 8.57 14.51 14.32
N ILE A 104 8.88 13.27 13.93
CA ILE A 104 9.92 12.96 12.95
C ILE A 104 9.59 13.59 11.59
N CYS A 105 8.34 13.48 11.14
CA CYS A 105 7.89 14.10 9.89
C CYS A 105 7.98 15.63 9.96
N ALA A 106 7.58 16.24 11.08
CA ALA A 106 7.66 17.68 11.28
C ALA A 106 9.11 18.17 11.29
N ALA A 107 10.01 17.46 11.97
CA ALA A 107 11.43 17.76 11.99
C ALA A 107 12.06 17.65 10.59
N GLN A 108 11.68 16.64 9.81
CA GLN A 108 12.17 16.46 8.44
C GLN A 108 11.62 17.49 7.47
N LEU A 109 10.35 17.88 7.58
CA LEU A 109 9.81 19.02 6.84
C LEU A 109 10.55 20.31 7.21
N PHE A 110 10.80 20.54 8.50
CA PHE A 110 11.55 21.70 8.96
C PHE A 110 12.98 21.72 8.38
N LEU A 111 13.67 20.58 8.37
CA LEU A 111 14.98 20.42 7.73
C LEU A 111 14.89 20.70 6.22
N ALA A 112 13.90 20.16 5.52
CA ALA A 112 13.69 20.39 4.09
C ALA A 112 13.45 21.89 3.77
N PHE A 113 12.85 22.66 4.68
CA PHE A 113 12.65 24.10 4.50
C PHE A 113 13.85 24.96 4.88
N THR A 114 14.67 24.51 5.85
CA THR A 114 15.78 25.29 6.43
C THR A 114 17.10 25.09 5.69
N ILE A 115 17.33 23.91 5.11
CA ILE A 115 18.53 23.64 4.31
C ILE A 115 18.46 24.50 3.05
N GLN A 116 19.39 25.44 2.93
CA GLN A 116 19.54 26.25 1.72
C GLN A 116 20.21 25.40 0.63
N PRO A 117 19.72 25.46 -0.63
CA PRO A 117 20.34 24.75 -1.73
C PRO A 117 21.75 25.28 -1.92
N GLN A 118 22.76 24.41 -1.76
CA GLN A 118 24.11 24.77 -2.13
C GLN A 118 24.22 24.78 -3.65
N LYS A 119 24.56 25.94 -4.22
CA LYS A 119 24.87 26.06 -5.65
C LYS A 119 26.13 25.25 -5.93
N ILE A 120 26.00 24.29 -6.83
CA ILE A 120 27.12 23.61 -7.45
C ILE A 120 27.26 24.21 -8.84
N ASP A 121 28.46 24.66 -9.20
CA ASP A 121 28.75 25.33 -10.48
C ASP A 121 28.59 24.39 -11.71
N ASP A 122 28.50 23.07 -11.49
CA ASP A 122 28.42 22.03 -12.53
C ASP A 122 27.05 21.34 -12.68
N GLY A 123 25.97 21.78 -12.00
CA GLY A 123 24.65 21.14 -12.19
C GLY A 123 23.54 21.42 -11.17
N LEU A 124 22.82 20.35 -10.78
CA LEU A 124 21.69 20.43 -9.84
C LEU A 124 22.14 20.85 -8.43
N PRO A 125 21.33 21.64 -7.70
CA PRO A 125 21.64 22.00 -6.32
C PRO A 125 21.75 20.75 -5.42
N ALA A 126 22.82 20.68 -4.62
CA ALA A 126 22.96 19.63 -3.61
C ALA A 126 21.83 19.74 -2.57
N GLY A 127 21.16 18.62 -2.31
CA GLY A 127 20.00 18.54 -1.41
C GLY A 127 18.65 18.28 -2.08
N GLY A 128 18.60 18.22 -3.43
CA GLY A 128 17.42 17.77 -4.17
C GLY A 128 17.04 16.33 -3.81
N GLY A 129 16.08 16.16 -2.91
CA GLY A 129 15.69 14.87 -2.34
C GLY A 129 15.22 14.94 -0.87
N GLN A 130 15.48 16.05 -0.17
CA GLN A 130 14.97 16.26 1.19
C GLN A 130 13.43 16.32 1.24
N ALA A 131 12.80 16.98 0.26
CA ALA A 131 11.34 17.00 0.14
C ALA A 131 10.75 15.62 -0.20
N MET A 132 11.43 14.84 -1.05
CA MET A 132 11.07 13.44 -1.32
C MET A 132 11.16 12.56 -0.07
N LEU A 133 12.23 12.70 0.73
CA LEU A 133 12.37 11.98 2.01
C LEU A 133 11.26 12.37 3.00
N ALA A 134 10.94 13.67 3.11
CA ALA A 134 9.83 14.12 3.93
C ALA A 134 8.49 13.54 3.44
N ALA A 135 8.25 13.49 2.14
CA ALA A 135 7.05 12.90 1.56
C ALA A 135 6.94 11.39 1.80
N ILE A 136 8.06 10.64 1.71
CA ILE A 136 8.12 9.21 2.06
C ILE A 136 7.77 9.00 3.54
N LEU A 137 8.29 9.84 4.43
CA LEU A 137 7.98 9.76 5.86
C LEU A 137 6.51 10.10 6.17
N ILE A 138 5.96 11.10 5.49
CA ILE A 138 4.53 11.48 5.57
C ILE A 138 3.65 10.37 4.99
N SER A 139 4.10 9.68 3.94
CA SER A 139 3.43 8.50 3.40
C SER A 139 3.28 7.42 4.47
N ILE A 140 4.37 7.14 5.20
CA ILE A 140 4.36 6.20 6.33
C ILE A 140 3.45 6.70 7.47
N LEU A 141 3.49 8.00 7.79
CA LEU A 141 2.61 8.61 8.79
C LEU A 141 1.12 8.45 8.44
N SER A 142 0.77 8.73 7.18
CA SER A 142 -0.60 8.63 6.67
C SER A 142 -1.16 7.22 6.87
N VAL A 143 -0.30 6.20 6.76
CA VAL A 143 -0.65 4.80 6.95
C VAL A 143 -0.71 4.38 8.42
N ILE A 144 0.19 4.89 9.27
CA ILE A 144 0.11 4.67 10.72
C ILE A 144 -1.22 5.19 11.28
N ILE A 145 -1.67 6.34 10.77
CA ILE A 145 -2.92 7.00 11.18
C ILE A 145 -4.12 6.48 10.36
N ALA A 146 -3.92 5.73 9.27
CA ALA A 146 -4.98 5.31 8.34
C ALA A 146 -6.18 4.65 9.03
N PRO A 147 -6.07 3.68 9.94
CA PRO A 147 -7.26 3.15 10.63
C PRO A 147 -8.10 4.14 11.46
N ALA A 148 -7.61 5.35 11.76
CA ALA A 148 -8.43 6.45 12.29
C ALA A 148 -8.98 7.35 11.18
N LEU A 149 -8.18 7.62 10.14
CA LEU A 149 -8.55 8.45 8.98
C LEU A 149 -9.58 7.76 8.07
N VAL A 150 -9.34 6.50 7.71
CA VAL A 150 -10.14 5.66 6.80
C VAL A 150 -11.63 5.66 7.16
N PRO A 151 -12.07 5.42 8.42
CA PRO A 151 -13.50 5.47 8.74
C PRO A 151 -14.10 6.89 8.59
N GLY A 152 -13.33 7.96 8.84
CA GLY A 152 -13.76 9.34 8.60
C GLY A 152 -13.84 9.67 7.11
N LEU A 153 -12.80 9.32 6.36
CA LEU A 153 -12.69 9.54 4.91
C LEU A 153 -13.77 8.77 4.15
N LEU A 154 -14.01 7.51 4.54
CA LEU A 154 -15.10 6.70 4.00
C LEU A 154 -16.46 7.35 4.29
N LYS A 155 -16.69 7.90 5.49
CA LYS A 155 -17.96 8.59 5.79
C LYS A 155 -18.15 9.81 4.89
N VAL A 156 -17.12 10.65 4.74
CA VAL A 156 -17.19 11.88 3.96
C VAL A 156 -17.35 11.59 2.47
N TRP A 157 -16.53 10.69 1.91
CA TRP A 157 -16.57 10.37 0.49
C TRP A 157 -17.79 9.54 0.09
N SER A 158 -18.37 8.77 1.02
CA SER A 158 -19.61 8.00 0.76
C SER A 158 -20.90 8.78 0.93
N LEU A 159 -20.85 10.06 1.32
CA LEU A 159 -22.03 10.96 1.38
C LEU A 159 -22.66 11.22 0.01
N PRO A 160 -21.91 11.63 -1.05
CA PRO A 160 -22.49 11.84 -2.37
C PRO A 160 -23.15 10.57 -2.94
N LEU A 161 -22.66 9.40 -2.53
CA LEU A 161 -23.13 8.09 -2.96
C LEU A 161 -24.50 7.69 -2.39
N VAL A 162 -25.02 8.43 -1.41
CA VAL A 162 -26.41 8.30 -0.91
C VAL A 162 -27.44 8.60 -2.00
N HIS A 163 -27.08 9.46 -2.95
CA HIS A 163 -27.96 9.93 -4.01
C HIS A 163 -28.10 8.88 -5.15
N LEU A 164 -27.27 7.83 -5.15
CA LEU A 164 -27.16 6.82 -6.22
C LEU A 164 -27.95 5.51 -5.94
N GLY A 165 -28.87 5.50 -4.96
CA GLY A 165 -29.88 4.45 -4.78
C GLY A 165 -29.46 3.18 -4.00
N GLY A 166 -30.33 2.15 -4.04
CA GLY A 166 -30.34 0.99 -3.14
C GLY A 166 -29.07 0.12 -3.06
N PRO A 167 -28.42 -0.28 -4.18
CA PRO A 167 -27.22 -1.12 -4.15
C PRO A 167 -26.02 -0.42 -3.49
N TRP A 168 -25.92 0.89 -3.69
CA TRP A 168 -24.87 1.74 -3.12
C TRP A 168 -25.03 1.93 -1.60
N LEU A 169 -26.27 1.99 -1.11
CA LEU A 169 -26.57 2.10 0.32
C LEU A 169 -26.23 0.81 1.09
N VAL A 170 -26.48 -0.36 0.48
CA VAL A 170 -26.11 -1.66 1.07
C VAL A 170 -24.58 -1.82 1.09
N ALA A 171 -23.89 -1.44 0.01
CA ALA A 171 -22.43 -1.44 -0.05
C ALA A 171 -21.79 -0.45 0.94
N ARG A 172 -22.39 0.73 1.15
CA ARG A 172 -21.96 1.73 2.15
C ARG A 172 -22.11 1.22 3.59
N ARG A 173 -23.24 0.58 3.91
CA ARG A 173 -23.45 -0.02 5.25
C ARG A 173 -22.48 -1.19 5.48
N SER A 174 -22.27 -2.04 4.48
CA SER A 174 -21.29 -3.13 4.51
C SER A 174 -19.85 -2.64 4.70
N THR A 175 -19.44 -1.57 4.00
CA THR A 175 -18.07 -1.03 4.09
C THR A 175 -17.83 -0.20 5.35
N SER A 176 -18.80 0.58 5.82
CA SER A 176 -18.70 1.31 7.09
C SER A 176 -18.65 0.35 8.30
N TRP A 177 -19.39 -0.76 8.26
CA TRP A 177 -19.31 -1.85 9.23
C TRP A 177 -17.95 -2.58 9.21
N ARG A 178 -17.30 -2.64 8.04
CA ARG A 178 -16.02 -3.36 7.81
C ARG A 178 -14.79 -2.47 7.77
N ALA A 179 -14.93 -1.16 7.91
CA ALA A 179 -13.83 -0.19 7.82
C ALA A 179 -12.68 -0.51 8.79
N SER A 180 -12.95 -1.17 9.91
CA SER A 180 -11.94 -1.64 10.88
C SER A 180 -11.09 -2.81 10.36
N LEU A 181 -11.68 -3.74 9.59
CA LEU A 181 -11.02 -4.91 9.01
C LEU A 181 -10.31 -4.58 7.70
N SER A 182 -10.87 -3.67 6.91
CA SER A 182 -10.32 -3.25 5.61
C SER A 182 -9.25 -2.16 5.73
N GLY A 183 -9.13 -1.52 6.89
CA GLY A 183 -8.19 -0.44 7.13
C GLY A 183 -6.73 -0.81 6.89
N SER A 184 -6.35 -2.09 7.09
CA SER A 184 -4.99 -2.58 6.80
C SER A 184 -4.72 -2.74 5.30
N ALA A 185 -5.69 -3.22 4.52
CA ALA A 185 -5.57 -3.32 3.07
C ALA A 185 -5.49 -1.93 2.41
N VAL A 186 -6.35 -1.01 2.85
CA VAL A 186 -6.34 0.39 2.39
C VAL A 186 -5.03 1.08 2.79
N ALA A 187 -4.52 0.81 3.99
CA ALA A 187 -3.21 1.28 4.43
C ALA A 187 -2.07 0.81 3.50
N LEU A 188 -2.01 -0.48 3.18
CA LEU A 188 -0.99 -1.05 2.28
C LEU A 188 -1.06 -0.43 0.88
N LEU A 189 -2.25 -0.31 0.31
CA LEU A 189 -2.44 0.37 -0.98
C LEU A 189 -2.07 1.85 -0.91
N GLY A 190 -2.48 2.54 0.15
CA GLY A 190 -2.14 3.94 0.38
C GLY A 190 -0.63 4.16 0.44
N LEU A 191 0.12 3.26 1.10
CA LEU A 191 1.58 3.30 1.15
C LEU A 191 2.18 3.13 -0.26
N GLY A 192 1.74 2.13 -1.02
CA GLY A 192 2.22 1.89 -2.39
C GLY A 192 1.93 3.07 -3.34
N PHE A 193 0.72 3.63 -3.26
CA PHE A 193 0.32 4.80 -4.06
C PHE A 193 1.12 6.04 -3.66
N SER A 194 1.36 6.24 -2.37
CA SER A 194 2.11 7.39 -1.87
C SER A 194 3.58 7.34 -2.28
N PHE A 195 4.21 6.16 -2.24
CA PHE A 195 5.57 5.98 -2.76
C PHE A 195 5.65 6.19 -4.27
N THR A 196 4.68 5.64 -5.02
CA THR A 196 4.58 5.90 -6.46
C THR A 196 4.46 7.39 -6.75
N ALA A 197 3.56 8.08 -6.04
CA ALA A 197 3.31 9.50 -6.21
C ALA A 197 4.55 10.34 -5.87
N ALA A 198 5.20 10.09 -4.72
CA ALA A 198 6.37 10.84 -4.29
C ALA A 198 7.56 10.63 -5.25
N LEU A 199 7.89 9.39 -5.58
CA LEU A 199 9.04 9.07 -6.41
C LEU A 199 8.88 9.53 -7.86
N MET A 200 7.70 9.34 -8.47
CA MET A 200 7.45 9.82 -9.84
C MET A 200 7.39 11.34 -9.93
N THR A 201 6.76 11.99 -8.94
CA THR A 201 6.71 13.46 -8.91
C THR A 201 8.11 14.04 -8.76
N ASN A 202 8.98 13.39 -7.97
CA ASN A 202 10.38 13.79 -7.86
C ASN A 202 11.12 13.71 -9.20
N LEU A 203 10.96 12.60 -9.92
CA LEU A 203 11.56 12.42 -11.24
C LEU A 203 11.08 13.49 -12.23
N TYR A 204 9.76 13.66 -12.39
CA TYR A 204 9.20 14.59 -13.37
C TYR A 204 9.49 16.06 -13.04
N THR A 205 9.44 16.43 -11.77
CA THR A 205 9.81 17.78 -11.33
C THR A 205 11.29 18.04 -11.61
N THR A 206 12.16 17.05 -11.36
CA THR A 206 13.59 17.18 -11.67
C THR A 206 13.85 17.26 -13.17
N GLU A 207 13.14 16.46 -13.98
CA GLU A 207 13.26 16.47 -15.45
C GLU A 207 12.80 17.78 -16.08
N SER A 208 11.65 18.29 -15.67
CA SER A 208 11.12 19.56 -16.16
C SER A 208 12.05 20.73 -15.83
N VAL A 209 12.63 20.75 -14.63
CA VAL A 209 13.63 21.74 -14.22
C VAL A 209 14.93 21.59 -15.04
N VAL A 210 15.44 20.37 -15.24
CA VAL A 210 16.63 20.14 -16.07
C VAL A 210 16.41 20.54 -17.53
N ALA A 211 15.24 20.23 -18.09
CA ALA A 211 14.87 20.61 -19.43
C ALA A 211 14.79 22.14 -19.59
N SER A 212 14.20 22.84 -18.60
CA SER A 212 14.12 24.30 -18.61
C SER A 212 15.51 24.96 -18.50
N ALA A 213 16.38 24.42 -17.65
CA ALA A 213 17.71 24.96 -17.39
C ALA A 213 18.78 24.51 -18.41
N HIS A 214 18.42 23.70 -19.42
CA HIS A 214 19.32 23.15 -20.44
C HIS A 214 20.57 22.44 -19.85
N LEU A 215 20.41 21.80 -18.69
CA LEU A 215 21.52 21.12 -18.02
C LEU A 215 21.83 19.77 -18.70
N PRO A 216 23.10 19.39 -18.89
CA PRO A 216 23.49 18.16 -19.59
C PRO A 216 23.29 16.87 -18.77
N ASN A 217 22.59 16.93 -17.64
CA ASN A 217 22.56 15.85 -16.66
C ASN A 217 21.59 14.72 -17.07
N LYS A 218 22.06 13.46 -17.07
CA LYS A 218 21.22 12.28 -17.29
C LYS A 218 20.59 11.83 -15.97
N ILE A 219 19.32 12.18 -15.76
CA ILE A 219 18.54 11.76 -14.58
C ILE A 219 18.35 10.23 -14.61
N ASN A 220 18.41 9.61 -13.43
CA ASN A 220 18.33 8.15 -13.29
C ASN A 220 16.89 7.63 -13.31
N GLN A 221 16.24 7.69 -14.47
CA GLN A 221 14.85 7.25 -14.65
C GLN A 221 14.64 5.76 -14.38
N LEU A 222 15.52 4.90 -14.91
CA LEU A 222 15.34 3.45 -14.85
C LEU A 222 15.39 2.91 -13.42
N ASP A 223 16.34 3.35 -12.59
CA ASP A 223 16.47 2.82 -11.23
C ASP A 223 15.28 3.22 -10.35
N THR A 224 14.82 4.47 -10.49
CA THR A 224 13.64 4.94 -9.76
C THR A 224 12.38 4.23 -10.24
N LEU A 225 12.22 4.01 -11.55
CA LEU A 225 11.11 3.21 -12.10
C LEU A 225 11.09 1.78 -11.57
N VAL A 226 12.25 1.13 -11.53
CA VAL A 226 12.39 -0.22 -10.98
C VAL A 226 12.03 -0.25 -9.49
N MET A 227 12.54 0.70 -8.70
CA MET A 227 12.21 0.81 -7.28
C MET A 227 10.71 1.01 -7.04
N ILE A 228 10.07 1.90 -7.81
CA ILE A 228 8.61 2.13 -7.74
C ILE A 228 7.84 0.86 -8.05
N ALA A 229 8.23 0.15 -9.13
CA ALA A 229 7.55 -1.07 -9.54
C ALA A 229 7.59 -2.15 -8.44
N ILE A 230 8.75 -2.33 -7.80
CA ILE A 230 8.90 -3.28 -6.68
C ILE A 230 7.99 -2.88 -5.50
N LEU A 231 8.08 -1.62 -5.06
CA LEU A 231 7.32 -1.13 -3.91
C LEU A 231 5.81 -1.22 -4.14
N GLY A 232 5.35 -0.85 -5.35
CA GLY A 232 3.96 -0.95 -5.76
C GLY A 232 3.47 -2.39 -5.79
N LEU A 233 4.28 -3.33 -6.32
CA LEU A 233 3.93 -4.74 -6.40
C LEU A 233 3.82 -5.36 -5.00
N ILE A 234 4.78 -5.10 -4.11
CA ILE A 234 4.74 -5.60 -2.72
C ILE A 234 3.51 -5.06 -1.98
N ALA A 235 3.23 -3.76 -2.11
CA ALA A 235 2.06 -3.13 -1.50
C ALA A 235 0.74 -3.76 -2.01
N LEU A 236 0.64 -3.98 -3.32
CA LEU A 236 -0.53 -4.59 -3.95
C LEU A 236 -0.71 -6.04 -3.49
N LEU A 237 0.34 -6.86 -3.50
CA LEU A 237 0.27 -8.24 -3.03
C LEU A 237 -0.10 -8.32 -1.55
N GLY A 238 0.46 -7.44 -0.72
CA GLY A 238 0.10 -7.33 0.70
C GLY A 238 -1.39 -7.00 0.88
N ALA A 239 -1.90 -6.02 0.13
CA ALA A 239 -3.31 -5.66 0.18
C ALA A 239 -4.22 -6.80 -0.29
N ILE A 240 -3.86 -7.48 -1.38
CA ILE A 240 -4.57 -8.67 -1.88
C ILE A 240 -4.61 -9.77 -0.83
N ALA A 241 -3.48 -10.05 -0.17
CA ALA A 241 -3.41 -11.08 0.88
C ALA A 241 -4.36 -10.76 2.04
N VAL A 242 -4.36 -9.53 2.53
CA VAL A 242 -5.27 -9.08 3.60
C VAL A 242 -6.74 -9.18 3.16
N VAL A 243 -7.06 -8.73 1.95
CA VAL A 243 -8.43 -8.80 1.41
C VAL A 243 -8.86 -10.25 1.20
N ALA A 244 -7.99 -11.12 0.70
CA ALA A 244 -8.27 -12.54 0.51
C ALA A 244 -8.54 -13.24 1.85
N MET A 245 -7.73 -12.97 2.87
CA MET A 245 -7.94 -13.51 4.22
C MET A 245 -9.28 -13.06 4.81
N THR A 246 -9.62 -11.77 4.69
CA THR A 246 -10.92 -11.24 5.14
C THR A 246 -12.08 -11.63 4.24
N SER A 247 -11.82 -12.14 3.02
CA SER A 247 -12.86 -12.61 2.12
C SER A 247 -13.34 -14.02 2.41
N ARG A 248 -12.53 -14.85 3.08
CA ARG A 248 -12.92 -16.24 3.39
C ARG A 248 -14.11 -16.30 4.36
N SER A 249 -14.18 -15.37 5.32
CA SER A 249 -15.35 -15.21 6.21
C SER A 249 -16.62 -14.74 5.49
N ARG A 250 -16.51 -14.14 4.29
CA ARG A 250 -17.64 -13.61 3.50
C ARG A 250 -18.48 -14.70 2.83
N GLN A 251 -17.91 -15.88 2.58
CA GLN A 251 -18.64 -16.94 1.88
C GLN A 251 -19.89 -17.39 2.64
N ARG A 252 -19.86 -17.37 3.98
CA ARG A 252 -20.99 -17.72 4.84
C ARG A 252 -22.11 -16.67 4.78
N GLU A 253 -21.75 -15.39 4.85
CA GLU A 253 -22.72 -14.30 4.73
C GLU A 253 -23.39 -14.26 3.35
N PHE A 254 -22.64 -14.54 2.27
CA PHE A 254 -23.22 -14.63 0.94
C PHE A 254 -24.14 -15.85 0.78
N ALA A 255 -23.85 -16.97 1.45
CA ALA A 255 -24.76 -18.10 1.51
C ALA A 255 -26.07 -17.71 2.21
N ILE A 256 -26.01 -16.99 3.34
CA ILE A 256 -27.18 -16.50 4.09
C ILE A 256 -27.98 -15.48 3.25
N LEU A 257 -27.32 -14.54 2.58
CA LEU A 257 -27.98 -13.55 1.71
C LEU A 257 -28.61 -14.19 0.47
N ARG A 258 -28.06 -15.31 -0.02
CA ARG A 258 -28.70 -16.13 -1.07
C ARG A 258 -29.96 -16.82 -0.54
N CYS A 259 -29.96 -17.35 0.68
CA CYS A 259 -31.16 -17.89 1.31
C CYS A 259 -32.26 -16.82 1.49
N GLY A 260 -31.88 -15.56 1.70
CA GLY A 260 -32.80 -14.41 1.75
C GLY A 260 -33.24 -13.86 0.39
N GLY A 261 -32.88 -14.49 -0.74
CA GLY A 261 -33.34 -14.10 -2.07
C GLY A 261 -32.53 -13.00 -2.77
N SER A 262 -31.33 -12.65 -2.29
CA SER A 262 -30.52 -11.62 -2.97
C SER A 262 -30.04 -12.08 -4.35
N THR A 263 -30.00 -11.15 -5.30
CA THR A 263 -29.64 -11.47 -6.69
C THR A 263 -28.13 -11.48 -6.90
N ILE A 264 -27.66 -12.34 -7.82
CA ILE A 264 -26.23 -12.47 -8.16
C ILE A 264 -25.63 -11.14 -8.68
N LYS A 265 -26.45 -10.35 -9.39
CA LYS A 265 -26.04 -9.02 -9.87
C LYS A 265 -25.73 -8.08 -8.70
N GLN A 266 -26.49 -8.14 -7.61
CA GLN A 266 -26.25 -7.33 -6.41
C GLN A 266 -24.95 -7.74 -5.70
N ILE A 267 -24.67 -9.05 -5.58
CA ILE A 267 -23.43 -9.54 -4.95
C ILE A 267 -22.19 -9.13 -5.74
N ARG A 268 -22.22 -9.24 -7.07
CA ARG A 268 -21.11 -8.80 -7.94
C ARG A 268 -20.92 -7.29 -7.90
N ALA A 269 -22.01 -6.52 -7.97
CA ALA A 269 -21.95 -5.07 -7.87
C ALA A 269 -21.36 -4.62 -6.52
N GLN A 270 -21.72 -5.29 -5.41
CA GLN A 270 -21.15 -5.01 -4.10
C GLN A 270 -19.63 -5.21 -4.05
N ALA A 271 -19.12 -6.33 -4.60
CA ALA A 271 -17.68 -6.61 -4.65
C ALA A 271 -16.89 -5.55 -5.44
N VAL A 272 -17.43 -5.12 -6.58
CA VAL A 272 -16.82 -4.06 -7.41
C VAL A 272 -16.85 -2.72 -6.69
N ILE A 273 -17.99 -2.33 -6.11
CA ILE A 273 -18.11 -1.07 -5.34
C ILE A 273 -17.14 -1.05 -4.16
N GLU A 274 -16.95 -2.19 -3.50
CA GLU A 274 -16.03 -2.30 -2.39
C GLU A 274 -14.57 -2.12 -2.82
N SER A 275 -14.15 -2.77 -3.90
CA SER A 275 -12.80 -2.53 -4.46
C SER A 275 -12.59 -1.07 -4.87
N LEU A 276 -13.63 -0.43 -5.43
CA LEU A 276 -13.59 0.98 -5.80
C LEU A 276 -13.39 1.87 -4.55
N LEU A 277 -14.13 1.58 -3.47
CA LEU A 277 -14.00 2.33 -2.22
C LEU A 277 -12.60 2.19 -1.60
N TYR A 278 -11.97 1.01 -1.67
CA TYR A 278 -10.59 0.81 -1.19
C TYR A 278 -9.57 1.56 -2.04
N THR A 279 -9.67 1.47 -3.36
CA THR A 279 -8.76 2.19 -4.25
C THR A 279 -8.93 3.70 -4.11
N CYS A 280 -10.16 4.22 -4.10
CA CYS A 280 -10.41 5.65 -3.95
C CYS A 280 -9.93 6.18 -2.59
N THR A 281 -10.11 5.44 -1.50
CA THR A 281 -9.60 5.87 -0.19
C THR A 281 -8.09 5.87 -0.12
N ALA A 282 -7.43 4.86 -0.70
CA ALA A 282 -5.98 4.85 -0.83
C ALA A 282 -5.47 6.02 -1.69
N LEU A 283 -6.16 6.35 -2.79
CA LEU A 283 -5.83 7.52 -3.63
C LEU A 283 -5.94 8.83 -2.84
N LEU A 284 -7.03 9.01 -2.09
CA LEU A 284 -7.21 10.19 -1.24
C LEU A 284 -6.11 10.30 -0.18
N LEU A 285 -5.70 9.18 0.44
CA LEU A 285 -4.57 9.16 1.36
C LEU A 285 -3.26 9.58 0.67
N SER A 286 -3.02 9.10 -0.56
CA SER A 286 -1.81 9.40 -1.33
C SER A 286 -1.74 10.83 -1.87
N SER A 287 -2.87 11.55 -1.91
CA SER A 287 -2.90 12.95 -2.36
C SER A 287 -2.04 13.87 -1.49
N VAL A 288 -1.94 13.59 -0.18
CA VAL A 288 -1.16 14.42 0.75
C VAL A 288 0.34 14.32 0.45
N PRO A 289 0.96 13.12 0.41
CA PRO A 289 2.35 12.97 -0.04
C PRO A 289 2.61 13.52 -1.45
N LEU A 290 1.67 13.36 -2.38
CA LEU A 290 1.78 13.90 -3.74
C LEU A 290 1.93 15.43 -3.72
N ILE A 291 1.02 16.13 -3.04
CA ILE A 291 1.04 17.60 -2.95
C ILE A 291 2.31 18.07 -2.23
N VAL A 292 2.67 17.42 -1.11
CA VAL A 292 3.87 17.79 -0.34
C VAL A 292 5.13 17.63 -1.18
N THR A 293 5.24 16.56 -1.99
CA THR A 293 6.39 16.37 -2.88
C THR A 293 6.41 17.41 -3.98
N ALA A 294 5.30 17.56 -4.72
CA ALA A 294 5.21 18.47 -5.86
C ALA A 294 5.54 19.92 -5.46
N VAL A 295 4.95 20.39 -4.36
CA VAL A 295 5.18 21.75 -3.88
C VAL A 295 6.54 21.88 -3.20
N GLY A 296 6.92 20.91 -2.37
CA GLY A 296 8.17 20.95 -1.61
C GLY A 296 9.41 21.00 -2.51
N GLU A 297 9.40 20.23 -3.59
CA GLU A 297 10.51 20.21 -4.55
C GLU A 297 10.53 21.44 -5.46
N ALA A 298 9.38 21.84 -6.00
CA ALA A 298 9.31 23.06 -6.80
C ALA A 298 9.77 24.29 -5.99
N LEU A 299 9.43 24.37 -4.70
CA LEU A 299 9.93 25.42 -3.80
C LEU A 299 11.44 25.31 -3.54
N PHE A 300 11.99 24.09 -3.44
CA PHE A 300 13.42 23.88 -3.26
C PHE A 300 14.21 24.36 -4.50
N PHE A 301 13.74 24.02 -5.70
CA PHE A 301 14.33 24.50 -6.95
C PHE A 301 14.17 26.02 -7.13
N HIS A 302 13.03 26.58 -6.75
CA HIS A 302 12.83 28.03 -6.77
C HIS A 302 13.80 28.77 -5.83
N LYS A 303 14.02 28.25 -4.62
CA LYS A 303 15.04 28.79 -3.69
C LYS A 303 16.46 28.68 -4.24
N ALA A 304 16.72 27.73 -5.14
CA ALA A 304 18.02 27.59 -5.81
C ALA A 304 18.22 28.58 -6.97
N GLY A 305 17.18 29.34 -7.34
CA GLY A 305 17.19 30.28 -8.46
C GLY A 305 16.75 29.66 -9.80
N LEU A 306 16.10 28.49 -9.77
CA LEU A 306 15.51 27.84 -10.94
C LEU A 306 14.00 28.13 -11.03
N ASP A 307 13.39 27.81 -12.16
CA ASP A 307 11.96 28.05 -12.38
C ASP A 307 11.08 27.15 -11.51
N PHE A 308 9.95 27.70 -11.06
CA PHE A 308 8.96 26.98 -10.25
C PHE A 308 8.05 26.13 -11.17
N LEU A 309 8.47 24.89 -11.46
CA LEU A 309 7.69 23.94 -12.26
C LEU A 309 7.31 22.71 -11.44
N PRO A 310 6.18 22.73 -10.71
CA PRO A 310 5.65 21.51 -10.10
C PRO A 310 5.03 20.62 -11.20
N ASP A 311 5.57 19.42 -11.39
CA ASP A 311 5.01 18.41 -12.30
C ASP A 311 4.48 17.19 -11.51
N PRO A 312 3.23 17.23 -11.01
CA PRO A 312 2.66 16.14 -10.24
C PRO A 312 2.41 14.92 -11.15
N ALA A 313 2.93 13.76 -10.74
CA ALA A 313 2.80 12.51 -11.50
C ALA A 313 1.40 11.85 -11.41
N ILE A 314 0.38 12.56 -11.85
CA ILE A 314 -1.03 12.11 -11.83
C ILE A 314 -1.21 10.92 -12.79
N GLY A 315 -0.59 10.96 -13.97
CA GLY A 315 -0.70 9.91 -14.98
C GLY A 315 -0.27 8.52 -14.46
N PRO A 316 1.00 8.35 -14.00
CA PRO A 316 1.47 7.08 -13.45
C PRO A 316 0.67 6.62 -12.24
N LEU A 317 0.27 7.55 -11.35
CA LEU A 317 -0.55 7.23 -10.18
C LEU A 317 -1.90 6.62 -10.59
N MET A 318 -2.54 7.17 -11.61
CA MET A 318 -3.81 6.65 -12.14
C MET A 318 -3.66 5.28 -12.79
N VAL A 319 -2.53 4.99 -13.44
CA VAL A 319 -2.23 3.66 -13.98
C VAL A 319 -2.11 2.64 -12.85
N VAL A 320 -1.31 2.93 -11.82
CA VAL A 320 -1.12 2.04 -10.66
C VAL A 320 -2.43 1.83 -9.90
N ALA A 321 -3.25 2.88 -9.75
CA ALA A 321 -4.55 2.78 -9.12
C ALA A 321 -5.53 1.92 -9.95
N SER A 322 -5.52 2.05 -11.27
CA SER A 322 -6.36 1.24 -12.17
C SER A 322 -6.00 -0.24 -12.10
N VAL A 323 -4.70 -0.57 -12.14
CA VAL A 323 -4.21 -1.95 -11.98
C VAL A 323 -4.62 -2.52 -10.63
N SER A 324 -4.48 -1.73 -9.56
CA SER A 324 -4.84 -2.15 -8.21
C SER A 324 -6.35 -2.39 -8.05
N PHE A 325 -7.19 -1.52 -8.65
CA PHE A 325 -8.64 -1.69 -8.68
C PHE A 325 -9.06 -2.97 -9.41
N ILE A 326 -8.49 -3.22 -10.60
CA ILE A 326 -8.77 -4.43 -11.38
C ILE A 326 -8.36 -5.67 -10.58
N SER A 327 -7.17 -5.66 -9.99
CA SER A 327 -6.66 -6.78 -9.21
C SER A 327 -7.53 -7.09 -7.99
N LEU A 328 -7.89 -6.07 -7.20
CA LEU A 328 -8.81 -6.23 -6.07
C LEU A 328 -10.20 -6.72 -6.50
N SER A 329 -10.73 -6.19 -7.61
CA SER A 329 -12.01 -6.64 -8.17
C SER A 329 -11.98 -8.14 -8.47
N ILE A 330 -10.91 -8.63 -9.13
CA ILE A 330 -10.73 -10.05 -9.45
C ILE A 330 -10.69 -10.89 -8.17
N VAL A 331 -9.93 -10.46 -7.17
CA VAL A 331 -9.77 -11.17 -5.89
C VAL A 331 -11.09 -11.26 -5.14
N LEU A 332 -11.86 -10.17 -5.08
CA LEU A 332 -13.16 -10.15 -4.41
C LEU A 332 -14.25 -10.92 -5.17
N LEU A 333 -14.13 -11.03 -6.50
CA LEU A 333 -15.06 -11.81 -7.33
C LEU A 333 -14.76 -13.32 -7.31
N ALA A 334 -13.51 -13.73 -7.07
CA ALA A 334 -13.12 -15.14 -7.03
C ALA A 334 -13.96 -16.01 -6.05
N PRO A 335 -14.21 -15.60 -4.79
CA PRO A 335 -15.06 -16.35 -3.88
C PRO A 335 -16.53 -16.38 -4.30
N VAL A 336 -17.04 -15.38 -5.02
CA VAL A 336 -18.40 -15.36 -5.58
C VAL A 336 -18.55 -16.45 -6.65
N LYS A 337 -17.53 -16.61 -7.51
CA LYS A 337 -17.49 -17.67 -8.52
C LYS A 337 -17.39 -19.06 -7.87
N LYS A 338 -16.59 -19.21 -6.81
CA LYS A 338 -16.42 -20.47 -6.08
C LYS A 338 -17.67 -20.89 -5.28
N ALA A 339 -18.36 -19.92 -4.67
CA ALA A 339 -19.63 -20.14 -3.98
C ALA A 339 -20.79 -20.49 -4.95
N TYR A 340 -20.61 -20.21 -6.24
CA TYR A 340 -21.55 -20.61 -7.28
C TYR A 340 -21.37 -22.09 -7.69
N SER A 341 -20.13 -22.59 -7.73
CA SER A 341 -19.84 -23.97 -8.12
C SER A 341 -20.09 -25.01 -7.02
N ALA A 342 -20.22 -24.59 -5.76
CA ALA A 342 -20.45 -25.50 -4.64
C ALA A 342 -21.96 -25.62 -4.32
N PRO A 343 -22.50 -26.84 -4.14
CA PRO A 343 -23.88 -27.03 -3.73
C PRO A 343 -24.13 -26.42 -2.34
N ILE A 344 -25.28 -25.76 -2.18
CA ILE A 344 -25.65 -24.92 -1.01
C ILE A 344 -25.51 -25.70 0.31
N GLY A 345 -25.80 -27.01 0.30
CA GLY A 345 -25.66 -27.89 1.46
C GLY A 345 -24.21 -28.06 1.93
N HIS A 346 -23.23 -28.16 1.03
CA HIS A 346 -21.82 -28.35 1.40
C HIS A 346 -21.18 -27.05 1.91
N THR A 347 -21.68 -25.89 1.50
CA THR A 347 -21.22 -24.60 2.04
C THR A 347 -21.73 -24.30 3.44
N LEU A 348 -22.83 -24.93 3.85
CA LEU A 348 -23.39 -24.82 5.20
C LEU A 348 -22.88 -25.95 6.13
N ALA A 349 -22.50 -27.11 5.58
CA ALA A 349 -22.06 -28.29 6.33
C ALA A 349 -20.55 -28.38 6.60
N ASN A 350 -19.73 -27.45 6.09
CA ASN A 350 -18.30 -27.36 6.44
C ASN A 350 -18.11 -26.61 7.77
N GLU A 351 -18.58 -27.21 8.86
CA GLU A 351 -18.08 -27.05 10.23
C GLU A 351 -17.83 -28.45 10.81
#